data_AF-A0A2M7J5B8-F1
#
_entry.id   AF-A0A2M7J5B8-F1
#
_cell.length_a   1.000
_cell.length_b   1.000
_cell.length_c   1.000
_cell.angle_alpha   90.00
_cell.angle_beta   90.00
_cell.angle_gamma   90.00
#
_symmetry.space_group_name_H-M   'P 1'
#
loop_
_entity.id
_entity.type
_entity.pdbx_description
1 polymer ?
#
loop_
_entity_poly.entity_id
_entity_poly.type
_entity_poly.pdbx_seq_one_letter_code
_entity_poly.pdbx_strand_id
1 'polypeptide(L)'
;MSWEIVIGLEVHTQLSTHTKIFSGASTTYGAEPNTQADAVSIALPGVLPVLNKGAVERAIKFGLAIGAHIAPRSVFARKNYFYPDLPKGYQISQFDLPVVGQGALTIQVEPLSGNAKPYEKVVRITRAHLEEDAGKSVHGASQGMTGVDLNRAGTPLLEIVSEPDMCSAAEAVAYAKTLHSLVRWIGISDGNMQEGSFRCDVNVSVRRPGAPLGTRREIKNLNSFKYMQQAIDYEVQWQIDTIENGGKIQ
;
A
#
# COMPACT_ATOMS: atom_id res chain seq x y z
N MET A 1 -25.14 -16.02 16.20
CA MET A 1 -24.07 -16.88 15.68
C MET A 1 -22.83 -16.02 15.51
N SER A 2 -21.66 -16.42 16.02
CA SER A 2 -20.46 -15.57 15.92
C SER A 2 -19.87 -15.64 14.52
N TRP A 3 -19.51 -14.48 13.98
CA TRP A 3 -18.73 -14.34 12.75
C TRP A 3 -17.27 -14.04 13.12
N GLU A 4 -16.33 -14.62 12.38
CA GLU A 4 -14.92 -14.23 12.40
C GLU A 4 -14.65 -13.26 11.28
N ILE A 5 -13.95 -12.18 11.60
CA ILE A 5 -13.48 -11.18 10.65
C ILE A 5 -12.04 -11.51 10.29
N VAL A 6 -11.70 -11.41 9.02
CA VAL A 6 -10.36 -11.65 8.50
C VAL A 6 -9.94 -10.46 7.63
N ILE A 7 -8.86 -9.79 8.03
CA ILE A 7 -8.39 -8.54 7.44
C ILE A 7 -6.90 -8.66 7.09
N GLY A 8 -6.55 -8.23 5.88
CA GLY A 8 -5.18 -8.00 5.43
C GLY A 8 -5.05 -6.59 4.84
N LEU A 9 -3.88 -5.98 4.97
CA LEU A 9 -3.60 -4.63 4.49
C LEU A 9 -2.53 -4.67 3.39
N GLU A 10 -2.76 -3.85 2.36
CA GLU A 10 -1.78 -3.52 1.32
C GLU A 10 -1.42 -2.05 1.46
N VAL A 11 -0.15 -1.77 1.78
CA VAL A 11 0.31 -0.43 2.11
C VAL A 11 1.38 0.02 1.13
N HIS A 12 1.09 1.08 0.39
CA HIS A 12 2.07 1.73 -0.48
C HIS A 12 2.72 2.89 0.25
N THR A 13 4.04 2.76 0.49
CA THR A 13 4.85 3.76 1.15
C THR A 13 5.78 4.44 0.15
N GLN A 14 5.61 5.73 -0.07
CA GLN A 14 6.54 6.53 -0.87
C GLN A 14 7.86 6.68 -0.14
N LEU A 15 8.95 6.33 -0.82
CA LEU A 15 10.29 6.36 -0.23
C LEU A 15 10.87 7.77 -0.29
N SER A 16 11.55 8.16 0.79
CA SER A 16 12.15 9.49 1.02
C SER A 16 13.44 9.73 0.20
N THR A 17 13.47 9.39 -1.09
CA THR A 17 14.61 9.65 -1.99
C THR A 17 14.52 11.05 -2.60
N HIS A 18 15.65 11.59 -3.06
CA HIS A 18 15.69 12.87 -3.80
C HIS A 18 15.37 12.73 -5.28
N THR A 19 15.59 11.53 -5.84
CA THR A 19 15.35 11.23 -7.24
C THR A 19 14.41 10.04 -7.41
N LYS A 20 13.81 9.92 -8.59
CA LYS A 20 12.91 8.83 -8.99
C LYS A 20 13.59 7.45 -8.93
N ILE A 21 12.81 6.38 -8.98
CA ILE A 21 13.31 5.00 -8.83
C ILE A 21 14.13 4.54 -10.03
N PHE A 22 13.81 5.04 -11.23
CA PHE A 22 14.42 4.61 -12.49
C PHE A 22 15.08 5.74 -13.27
N SER A 23 15.16 6.94 -12.69
CA SER A 23 15.76 8.11 -13.32
C SER A 23 16.27 9.16 -12.32
N GLY A 24 17.00 10.15 -12.82
CA GLY A 24 17.59 11.23 -12.02
C GLY A 24 16.65 12.40 -11.73
N ALA A 25 15.40 12.37 -12.21
CA ALA A 25 14.44 13.46 -11.98
C ALA A 25 14.00 13.54 -10.51
N SER A 26 13.59 14.74 -10.08
CA SER A 26 13.19 15.03 -8.70
C SER A 26 11.90 14.30 -8.30
N THR A 27 11.73 14.14 -6.99
CA THR A 27 10.52 13.61 -6.30
C THR A 27 9.88 14.66 -5.39
N THR A 28 10.25 15.94 -5.51
CA THR A 28 9.76 17.01 -4.64
C THR A 28 8.26 17.22 -4.81
N TYR A 29 7.50 17.11 -3.73
CA TYR A 29 6.06 17.35 -3.72
C TYR A 29 5.72 18.82 -4.03
N GLY A 30 4.56 19.05 -4.64
CA GLY A 30 3.97 20.38 -4.83
C GLY A 30 4.56 21.21 -5.98
N ALA A 31 5.38 20.63 -6.85
CA ALA A 31 5.87 21.33 -8.04
C ALA A 31 4.78 21.51 -9.11
N GLU A 32 4.99 22.50 -9.97
CA GLU A 32 4.11 22.78 -11.10
C GLU A 32 3.96 21.54 -12.01
N PRO A 33 2.76 21.30 -12.59
CA PRO A 33 2.48 20.09 -13.35
C PRO A 33 3.53 19.81 -14.45
N ASN A 34 3.96 18.55 -14.55
CA ASN A 34 4.92 18.04 -15.54
C ASN A 34 6.32 18.71 -15.55
N THR A 35 6.72 19.47 -14.52
CA THR A 35 8.06 20.07 -14.42
C THR A 35 9.16 19.12 -13.92
N GLN A 36 8.78 18.03 -13.27
CA GLN A 36 9.64 16.94 -12.81
C GLN A 36 9.46 15.66 -13.66
N ALA A 37 8.68 15.75 -14.74
CA ALA A 37 8.62 14.72 -15.75
C ALA A 37 9.95 14.66 -16.53
N ASP A 38 10.35 13.46 -16.95
CA ASP A 38 11.57 13.23 -17.71
C ASP A 38 11.34 12.13 -18.76
N ALA A 39 12.31 11.95 -19.66
CA ALA A 39 12.19 11.02 -20.79
C ALA A 39 11.82 9.59 -20.35
N VAL A 40 12.32 9.14 -19.19
CA VAL A 40 12.04 7.81 -18.63
C VAL A 40 10.61 7.73 -18.07
N SER A 41 10.20 8.71 -17.25
CA SER A 41 8.86 8.70 -16.64
C SER A 41 7.73 8.90 -17.65
N ILE A 42 7.97 9.69 -18.70
CA ILE A 42 7.00 9.89 -19.80
C ILE A 42 7.10 8.84 -20.91
N ALA A 43 7.98 7.84 -20.74
CA ALA A 43 8.12 6.70 -21.64
C ALA A 43 8.47 7.05 -23.10
N LEU A 44 9.42 7.96 -23.32
CA LEU A 44 9.88 8.25 -24.68
C LEU A 44 10.51 7.00 -25.34
N PRO A 45 10.38 6.82 -26.66
CA PRO A 45 11.00 5.70 -27.35
C PRO A 45 12.53 5.65 -27.13
N GLY A 46 13.04 4.47 -26.75
CA GLY A 46 14.48 4.22 -26.59
C GLY A 46 15.06 4.47 -25.20
N VAL A 47 14.26 4.93 -24.24
CA VAL A 47 14.72 5.13 -22.86
C VAL A 47 14.88 3.82 -22.09
N LEU A 48 15.79 3.80 -21.12
CA LEU A 48 16.06 2.63 -20.28
C LEU A 48 16.02 3.03 -18.78
N PRO A 49 15.47 2.18 -17.90
CA PRO A 49 15.41 2.45 -16.47
C PRO A 49 16.77 2.24 -15.80
N VAL A 50 17.15 3.13 -14.88
CA VAL A 50 18.36 2.99 -14.05
C VAL A 50 17.97 3.03 -12.58
N LEU A 51 18.15 1.91 -11.88
CA LEU A 51 17.68 1.73 -10.50
C LEU A 51 18.36 2.67 -9.51
N ASN A 52 17.54 3.28 -8.66
CA ASN A 52 17.96 4.14 -7.56
C ASN A 52 18.48 3.33 -6.37
N LYS A 53 19.78 3.46 -6.07
CA LYS A 53 20.41 2.81 -4.92
C LYS A 53 19.74 3.17 -3.58
N GLY A 54 19.36 4.44 -3.41
CA GLY A 54 18.73 4.91 -2.18
C GLY A 54 17.33 4.32 -1.94
N ALA A 55 16.61 3.93 -3.00
CA ALA A 55 15.35 3.21 -2.86
C ALA A 55 15.58 1.79 -2.30
N VAL A 56 16.61 1.09 -2.81
CA VAL A 56 17.01 -0.24 -2.33
C VAL A 56 17.46 -0.21 -0.87
N GLU A 57 18.29 0.77 -0.50
CA GLU A 57 18.76 0.95 0.88
C GLU A 57 17.58 1.12 1.87
N ARG A 58 16.55 1.88 1.49
CA ARG A 58 15.34 2.08 2.30
C ARG A 58 14.50 0.83 2.42
N ALA A 59 14.33 0.06 1.34
CA ALA A 59 13.62 -1.22 1.38
C ALA A 59 14.32 -2.24 2.30
N ILE A 60 15.66 -2.35 2.20
CA ILE A 60 16.45 -3.22 3.09
C ILE A 60 16.33 -2.75 4.54
N LYS A 61 16.43 -1.44 4.80
CA LYS A 61 16.27 -0.87 6.15
C LYS A 61 14.91 -1.22 6.75
N PHE A 62 13.84 -1.14 5.97
CA PHE A 62 12.51 -1.58 6.39
C PHE A 62 12.50 -3.07 6.75
N GLY A 63 12.97 -3.93 5.83
CA GLY A 63 12.98 -5.37 6.05
C GLY A 63 13.76 -5.76 7.32
N LEU A 64 14.92 -5.16 7.57
CA LEU A 64 15.68 -5.38 8.81
C LEU A 64 14.89 -4.94 10.06
N ALA A 65 14.17 -3.83 9.98
CA ALA A 65 13.40 -3.29 11.11
C ALA A 65 12.21 -4.17 11.52
N ILE A 66 11.64 -4.94 10.59
CA ILE A 66 10.56 -5.90 10.85
C ILE A 66 11.05 -7.34 11.00
N GLY A 67 12.37 -7.55 11.12
CA GLY A 67 12.99 -8.87 11.23
C GLY A 67 12.75 -9.77 10.01
N ALA A 68 12.55 -9.19 8.82
CA ALA A 68 12.23 -9.93 7.62
C ALA A 68 13.46 -10.55 6.94
N HIS A 69 13.21 -11.59 6.16
CA HIS A 69 14.21 -12.13 5.24
C HIS A 69 14.50 -11.16 4.09
N ILE A 70 15.75 -10.70 3.97
CA ILE A 70 16.20 -9.90 2.82
C ILE A 70 16.68 -10.82 1.71
N ALA A 71 16.09 -10.71 0.53
CA ALA A 71 16.45 -11.58 -0.58
C ALA A 71 17.87 -11.28 -1.09
N PRO A 72 18.77 -12.28 -1.20
CA PRO A 72 20.10 -12.08 -1.79
C PRO A 72 20.03 -11.74 -3.29
N ARG A 73 18.91 -12.07 -3.92
CA ARG A 73 18.56 -11.75 -5.30
C ARG A 73 17.08 -11.40 -5.38
N SER A 74 16.76 -10.24 -5.94
CA SER A 74 15.39 -9.84 -6.28
C SER A 74 15.30 -9.49 -7.78
N VAL A 75 14.09 -9.52 -8.34
CA VAL A 75 13.86 -9.30 -9.78
C VAL A 75 12.72 -8.32 -9.99
N PHE A 76 12.98 -7.27 -10.77
CA PHE A 76 11.92 -6.39 -11.26
C PHE A 76 11.17 -7.06 -12.42
N ALA A 77 9.84 -6.96 -12.37
CA ALA A 77 8.89 -7.45 -13.35
C ALA A 77 8.05 -6.30 -13.90
N ARG A 78 7.40 -6.52 -15.04
CA ARG A 78 6.48 -5.55 -15.64
C ARG A 78 5.04 -5.97 -15.37
N LYS A 79 4.33 -5.16 -14.61
CA LYS A 79 2.88 -5.29 -14.36
C LYS A 79 2.14 -4.48 -15.42
N ASN A 80 1.64 -5.15 -16.46
CA ASN A 80 1.10 -4.51 -17.66
C ASN A 80 -0.38 -4.14 -17.48
N TYR A 81 -0.72 -2.87 -17.72
CA TYR A 81 -2.11 -2.37 -17.77
C TYR A 81 -2.12 -0.98 -18.42
N PHE A 82 -3.26 -0.61 -19.02
CA PHE A 82 -3.40 0.68 -19.70
C PHE A 82 -4.18 1.66 -18.82
N TYR A 83 -3.53 2.76 -18.48
CA TYR A 83 -4.17 3.90 -17.83
C TYR A 83 -3.42 5.20 -18.18
N PRO A 84 -4.11 6.36 -18.32
CA PRO A 84 -3.47 7.59 -18.81
C PRO A 84 -2.30 8.13 -17.99
N ASP A 85 -2.29 7.90 -16.68
CA ASP A 85 -1.20 8.31 -15.79
C ASP A 85 -0.06 7.28 -15.69
N LEU A 86 -0.09 6.21 -16.49
CA LEU A 86 0.96 5.21 -16.62
C LEU A 86 1.51 5.17 -18.06
N PRO A 87 2.44 6.06 -18.41
CA PRO A 87 2.86 6.28 -19.81
C PRO A 87 3.45 5.05 -20.51
N LYS A 88 4.06 4.13 -19.75
CA LYS A 88 4.73 2.94 -20.29
C LYS A 88 3.75 1.82 -20.72
N GLY A 89 2.49 1.86 -20.29
CA GLY A 89 1.56 0.73 -20.40
C GLY A 89 1.92 -0.46 -19.48
N TYR A 90 2.90 -0.26 -18.60
CA TYR A 90 3.27 -1.17 -17.53
C TYR A 90 3.95 -0.41 -16.39
N GLN A 91 3.78 -0.92 -15.18
CA GLN A 91 4.48 -0.49 -13.98
C GLN A 91 5.65 -1.45 -13.75
N ILE A 92 6.85 -0.92 -13.53
CA ILE A 92 7.99 -1.72 -13.08
C ILE A 92 7.84 -1.94 -11.57
N SER A 93 7.61 -3.19 -11.19
CA SER A 93 7.39 -3.64 -9.80
C SER A 93 8.18 -4.93 -9.56
N GLN A 94 7.93 -5.69 -8.50
CA GLN A 94 8.51 -7.03 -8.30
C GLN A 94 7.39 -8.05 -8.09
N PHE A 95 7.53 -9.23 -8.67
CA PHE A 95 6.53 -10.30 -8.54
C PHE A 95 7.08 -11.44 -7.68
N ASP A 96 7.60 -12.51 -8.27
CA ASP A 96 7.99 -13.73 -7.53
C ASP A 96 9.16 -13.53 -6.56
N LEU A 97 10.07 -12.61 -6.84
CA LEU A 97 11.31 -12.39 -6.10
C LEU A 97 11.38 -10.96 -5.54
N PRO A 98 10.62 -10.64 -4.47
CA PRO A 98 10.64 -9.33 -3.83
C PRO A 98 11.93 -9.10 -3.05
N VAL A 99 12.29 -7.83 -2.83
CA VAL A 99 13.49 -7.45 -2.05
C VAL A 99 13.38 -7.81 -0.56
N VAL A 100 12.17 -7.70 0.01
CA VAL A 100 11.87 -8.09 1.40
C VAL A 100 10.82 -9.19 1.40
N GLY A 101 11.17 -10.32 2.02
CA GLY A 101 10.29 -11.48 2.21
C GLY A 101 9.49 -11.39 3.52
N GLN A 102 9.26 -12.56 4.12
CA GLN A 102 8.44 -12.69 5.32
C GLN A 102 9.07 -12.00 6.52
N GLY A 103 8.26 -11.25 7.28
CA GLY A 103 8.61 -10.60 8.55
C GLY A 103 7.37 -10.46 9.44
N ALA A 104 7.45 -9.64 10.48
CA ALA A 104 6.29 -9.38 11.35
C ALA A 104 6.37 -8.02 12.05
N LEU A 105 5.21 -7.53 12.48
CA LEU A 105 5.08 -6.30 13.26
C LEU A 105 4.25 -6.57 14.52
N THR A 106 4.80 -6.18 15.66
CA THR A 106 4.08 -6.21 16.94
C THR A 106 3.28 -4.93 17.10
N ILE A 107 1.98 -5.06 17.34
CA ILE A 107 1.02 -3.96 17.43
C ILE A 107 0.39 -3.92 18.82
N GLN A 108 0.15 -2.71 19.33
CA GLN A 108 -0.62 -2.48 20.55
C GLN A 108 -2.05 -2.11 20.16
N VAL A 109 -3.01 -2.94 20.56
CA VAL A 109 -4.41 -2.79 20.19
C VAL A 109 -5.17 -2.19 21.37
N GLU A 110 -5.81 -1.05 21.13
CA GLU A 110 -6.77 -0.44 22.05
C GLU A 110 -8.19 -0.76 21.56
N PRO A 111 -8.95 -1.63 22.26
CA PRO A 111 -10.31 -1.96 21.88
C PRO A 111 -11.21 -0.74 21.86
N LEU A 112 -12.05 -0.63 20.83
CA LEU A 112 -12.93 0.53 20.60
C LEU A 112 -14.22 0.51 21.43
N SER A 113 -14.59 -0.65 21.99
CA SER A 113 -15.79 -0.80 22.80
C SER A 113 -15.66 -1.95 23.82
N GLY A 114 -16.25 -1.74 25.00
CA GLY A 114 -16.30 -2.71 26.11
C GLY A 114 -15.14 -2.63 27.12
N ASN A 115 -15.24 -3.39 28.21
CA ASN A 115 -14.20 -3.50 29.26
C ASN A 115 -12.96 -4.31 28.84
N ALA A 116 -12.74 -4.49 27.53
CA ALA A 116 -11.60 -5.24 27.02
C ALA A 116 -10.32 -4.44 27.26
N LYS A 117 -9.30 -5.08 27.85
CA LYS A 117 -8.02 -4.45 28.12
C LYS A 117 -7.21 -4.31 26.82
N PRO A 118 -6.34 -3.28 26.71
CA PRO A 118 -5.33 -3.24 25.66
C PRO A 118 -4.53 -4.53 25.64
N TYR A 119 -4.16 -4.99 24.45
CA TYR A 119 -3.38 -6.20 24.26
C TYR A 119 -2.39 -6.05 23.11
N GLU A 120 -1.38 -6.91 23.14
CA GLU A 120 -0.38 -6.99 22.09
C GLU A 120 -0.75 -8.10 21.10
N LYS A 121 -0.52 -7.85 19.81
CA LYS A 121 -0.66 -8.85 18.76
C LYS A 121 0.51 -8.76 17.78
N VAL A 122 0.96 -9.91 17.29
CA VAL A 122 1.94 -9.97 16.19
C VAL A 122 1.18 -10.19 14.89
N VAL A 123 1.37 -9.29 13.93
CA VAL A 123 0.82 -9.39 12.57
C VAL A 123 1.96 -9.72 11.61
N ARG A 124 1.83 -10.80 10.85
CA ARG A 124 2.84 -11.20 9.88
C ARG A 124 2.78 -10.32 8.64
N ILE A 125 3.94 -10.11 8.04
CA ILE A 125 4.12 -9.42 6.76
C ILE A 125 4.56 -10.47 5.75
N THR A 126 3.81 -10.63 4.67
CA THR A 126 4.10 -11.61 3.62
C THR A 126 5.32 -11.18 2.82
N ARG A 127 5.40 -9.90 2.47
CA ARG A 127 6.43 -9.31 1.60
C ARG A 127 6.43 -7.79 1.69
N ALA A 128 7.55 -7.19 1.32
CA ALA A 128 7.59 -5.81 0.86
C ALA A 128 8.46 -5.67 -0.39
N HIS A 129 7.98 -4.91 -1.38
CA HIS A 129 8.61 -4.89 -2.68
C HIS A 129 8.66 -3.51 -3.31
N LEU A 130 9.70 -3.30 -4.13
CA LEU A 130 9.94 -2.02 -4.78
C LEU A 130 9.14 -1.90 -6.07
N GLU A 131 8.58 -0.72 -6.27
CA GLU A 131 7.94 -0.36 -7.52
C GLU A 131 7.99 1.14 -7.79
N GLU A 132 7.61 1.53 -9.00
CA GLU A 132 7.40 2.94 -9.34
C GLU A 132 5.94 3.35 -9.17
N ASP A 133 5.70 4.57 -8.74
CA ASP A 133 4.35 5.14 -8.72
C ASP A 133 3.89 5.56 -10.12
N ALA A 134 2.58 5.61 -10.28
CA ALA A 134 1.93 6.24 -11.42
C ALA A 134 1.86 7.77 -11.25
N GLY A 135 1.49 8.47 -12.33
CA GLY A 135 1.23 9.90 -12.30
C GLY A 135 -0.05 10.25 -11.53
N LYS A 136 -0.61 11.41 -11.83
CA LYS A 136 -1.86 11.89 -11.27
C LYS A 136 -2.80 12.34 -12.39
N SER A 137 -3.99 11.76 -12.38
CA SER A 137 -5.10 12.19 -13.23
C SER A 137 -5.94 13.25 -12.50
N VAL A 138 -6.18 14.39 -13.14
CA VAL A 138 -7.00 15.50 -12.62
C VAL A 138 -8.18 15.74 -13.54
N HIS A 139 -9.36 15.32 -13.10
CA HIS A 139 -10.60 15.56 -13.84
C HIS A 139 -11.07 17.00 -13.65
N GLY A 140 -11.59 17.63 -14.70
CA GLY A 140 -12.14 18.98 -14.63
C GLY A 140 -11.09 20.10 -14.68
N ALA A 141 -9.82 19.78 -14.94
CA ALA A 141 -8.81 20.78 -15.29
C ALA A 141 -9.18 21.54 -16.57
N SER A 142 -9.92 20.90 -17.47
CA SER A 142 -10.64 21.52 -18.57
C SER A 142 -11.96 20.79 -18.79
N GLN A 143 -12.96 21.48 -19.33
CA GLN A 143 -14.32 20.96 -19.44
C GLN A 143 -14.37 19.67 -20.24
N GLY A 144 -14.89 18.60 -19.62
CA GLY A 144 -15.00 17.27 -20.25
C GLY A 144 -13.68 16.54 -20.48
N MET A 145 -12.56 17.04 -19.93
CA MET A 145 -11.23 16.46 -20.14
C MET A 145 -10.54 16.11 -18.81
N THR A 146 -9.53 15.25 -18.90
CA THR A 146 -8.65 14.88 -17.79
C THR A 146 -7.26 15.41 -18.06
N GLY A 147 -6.74 16.22 -17.14
CA GLY A 147 -5.34 16.62 -17.14
C GLY A 147 -4.47 15.51 -16.55
N VAL A 148 -3.31 15.26 -17.15
CA VAL A 148 -2.35 14.27 -16.66
C VAL A 148 -1.09 15.00 -16.19
N ASP A 149 -0.76 14.82 -14.91
CA ASP A 149 0.48 15.29 -14.32
C ASP A 149 1.40 14.09 -14.02
N LEU A 150 2.53 14.03 -14.70
CA LEU A 150 3.52 12.96 -14.63
C LEU A 150 4.69 13.28 -13.70
N ASN A 151 4.61 14.35 -12.89
CA ASN A 151 5.60 14.63 -11.84
C ASN A 151 5.83 13.42 -10.94
N ARG A 152 4.76 12.76 -10.50
CA ARG A 152 4.81 11.60 -9.61
C ARG A 152 5.16 10.28 -10.30
N ALA A 153 5.00 10.19 -11.62
CA ALA A 153 5.31 8.97 -12.36
C ALA A 153 6.80 8.64 -12.20
N GLY A 154 7.12 7.43 -11.72
CA GLY A 154 8.50 7.02 -11.44
C GLY A 154 8.98 7.28 -10.01
N THR A 155 8.16 7.84 -9.12
CA THR A 155 8.53 7.99 -7.70
C THR A 155 8.68 6.61 -7.04
N PRO A 156 9.71 6.36 -6.21
CA PRO A 156 9.88 5.03 -5.61
C PRO A 156 8.84 4.74 -4.54
N LEU A 157 8.21 3.57 -4.64
CA LEU A 157 7.31 3.02 -3.64
C LEU A 157 7.87 1.72 -3.07
N LEU A 158 7.48 1.47 -1.83
CA LEU A 158 7.56 0.17 -1.19
C LEU A 158 6.13 -0.30 -0.89
N GLU A 159 5.68 -1.32 -1.61
CA GLU A 159 4.39 -1.97 -1.36
C GLU A 159 4.59 -3.07 -0.29
N ILE A 160 3.93 -2.92 0.85
CA ILE A 160 4.02 -3.77 2.04
C ILE A 160 2.70 -4.51 2.19
N VAL A 161 2.75 -5.84 2.14
CA VAL A 161 1.56 -6.70 2.18
C VAL A 161 1.56 -7.50 3.48
N SER A 162 0.51 -7.35 4.28
CA SER A 162 0.34 -8.16 5.49
C SER A 162 -0.28 -9.52 5.17
N GLU A 163 -0.04 -10.49 6.04
CA GLU A 163 -0.91 -11.66 6.13
C GLU A 163 -2.31 -11.23 6.61
N PRO A 164 -3.35 -12.03 6.35
CA PRO A 164 -4.71 -11.76 6.80
C PRO A 164 -4.89 -12.13 8.29
N ASP A 165 -4.01 -11.63 9.16
CA ASP A 165 -3.97 -11.98 10.58
C ASP A 165 -4.90 -11.11 11.45
N MET A 166 -5.41 -10.00 10.91
CA MET A 166 -6.18 -9.04 11.68
C MET A 166 -7.66 -9.43 11.74
N CYS A 167 -8.28 -9.28 12.91
CA CYS A 167 -9.62 -9.78 13.22
C CYS A 167 -10.60 -8.68 13.66
N SER A 168 -10.19 -7.41 13.59
CA SER A 168 -11.07 -6.27 13.88
C SER A 168 -10.55 -4.99 13.24
N ALA A 169 -11.42 -3.99 13.09
CA ALA A 169 -11.01 -2.65 12.65
C ALA A 169 -9.98 -2.02 13.61
N ALA A 170 -10.07 -2.29 14.91
CA ALA A 170 -9.10 -1.82 15.90
C ALA A 170 -7.69 -2.35 15.61
N GLU A 171 -7.57 -3.65 15.31
CA GLU A 171 -6.29 -4.27 14.95
C GLU A 171 -5.73 -3.69 13.64
N ALA A 172 -6.59 -3.51 12.62
CA ALA A 172 -6.18 -2.92 11.34
C ALA A 172 -5.64 -1.49 11.50
N VAL A 173 -6.33 -0.66 12.28
CA VAL A 173 -5.88 0.70 12.60
C VAL A 173 -4.60 0.70 13.42
N ALA A 174 -4.48 -0.19 14.41
CA ALA A 174 -3.27 -0.34 15.22
C ALA A 174 -2.06 -0.74 14.36
N TYR A 175 -2.24 -1.69 13.43
CA TYR A 175 -1.22 -2.08 12.46
C TYR A 175 -0.82 -0.91 11.56
N ALA A 176 -1.78 -0.22 10.94
CA ALA A 176 -1.50 0.89 10.04
C ALA A 176 -0.76 2.04 10.77
N LYS A 177 -1.16 2.38 12.00
CA LYS A 177 -0.47 3.38 12.84
C LYS A 177 0.93 2.96 13.26
N THR A 178 1.11 1.68 13.62
CA THR A 178 2.41 1.15 14.03
C THR A 178 3.37 1.15 12.84
N LEU A 179 2.91 0.70 11.67
CA LEU A 179 3.68 0.71 10.44
C LEU A 179 4.04 2.13 10.02
N HIS A 180 3.07 3.06 10.05
CA HIS A 180 3.28 4.48 9.77
C HIS A 180 4.33 5.10 10.70
N SER A 181 4.26 4.80 11.99
CA SER A 181 5.24 5.28 12.97
C SER A 181 6.63 4.70 12.71
N LEU A 182 6.71 3.41 12.37
CA LEU A 182 7.95 2.73 12.03
C LEU A 182 8.61 3.37 10.82
N VAL A 183 7.93 3.48 9.68
CA VAL A 183 8.52 3.97 8.43
C VAL A 183 9.02 5.41 8.54
N ARG A 184 8.35 6.24 9.35
CA ARG A 184 8.82 7.59 9.70
C ARG A 184 10.02 7.56 10.63
N TRP A 185 9.99 6.71 11.65
CA TRP A 185 11.08 6.61 12.63
C TRP A 185 12.38 6.12 12.01
N ILE A 186 12.32 5.11 11.13
CA ILE A 186 13.50 4.68 10.36
C ILE A 186 13.84 5.63 9.20
N GLY A 187 13.06 6.70 9.00
CA GLY A 187 13.35 7.76 8.02
C GLY A 187 13.24 7.32 6.56
N ILE A 188 12.47 6.26 6.26
CA ILE A 188 12.30 5.80 4.88
C ILE A 188 11.15 6.49 4.15
N SER A 189 10.26 7.19 4.88
CA SER A 189 9.12 7.93 4.34
C SER A 189 8.72 9.05 5.30
N ASP A 190 8.10 10.13 4.80
CA ASP A 190 7.46 11.15 5.63
C ASP A 190 6.09 10.71 6.18
N GLY A 191 5.52 9.64 5.61
CA GLY A 191 4.23 9.07 6.01
C GLY A 191 3.02 9.99 5.76
N ASN A 192 3.13 11.04 4.95
CA ASN A 192 2.02 11.97 4.77
C ASN A 192 0.87 11.34 3.95
N MET A 193 -0.22 10.98 4.64
CA MET A 193 -1.40 10.37 4.00
C MET A 193 -2.16 11.35 3.10
N GLN A 194 -2.13 12.65 3.39
CA GLN A 194 -2.83 13.66 2.58
C GLN A 194 -2.14 13.90 1.24
N GLU A 195 -0.80 13.84 1.24
CA GLU A 195 0.04 13.97 0.04
C GLU A 195 0.16 12.65 -0.73
N GLY A 196 -0.33 11.54 -0.16
CA GLY A 196 -0.31 10.22 -0.77
C GLY A 196 0.98 9.44 -0.55
N SER A 197 1.87 9.92 0.32
CA SER A 197 3.12 9.24 0.68
C SER A 197 2.89 7.95 1.47
N PHE A 198 1.71 7.77 2.05
CA PHE A 198 1.31 6.55 2.75
C PHE A 198 -0.15 6.23 2.42
N ARG A 199 -0.36 5.20 1.60
CA ARG A 199 -1.68 4.75 1.13
C ARG A 199 -1.96 3.36 1.67
N CYS A 200 -3.19 3.11 2.09
CA CYS A 200 -3.60 1.80 2.57
C CYS A 200 -4.86 1.35 1.85
N ASP A 201 -4.79 0.17 1.25
CA ASP A 201 -5.94 -0.59 0.80
C ASP A 201 -6.21 -1.71 1.81
N VAL A 202 -7.49 -1.97 2.09
CA VAL A 202 -7.90 -2.95 3.09
C VAL A 202 -8.67 -4.08 2.42
N ASN A 203 -8.23 -5.30 2.68
CA ASN A 203 -8.90 -6.52 2.25
C ASN A 203 -9.67 -7.10 3.42
N VAL A 204 -10.98 -7.29 3.27
CA VAL A 204 -11.88 -7.79 4.32
C VAL A 204 -12.69 -8.99 3.82
N SER A 205 -12.79 -10.01 4.66
CA SER A 205 -13.76 -11.10 4.50
C SER A 205 -14.30 -11.51 5.87
N VAL A 206 -15.49 -12.10 5.89
CA VAL A 206 -16.07 -12.74 7.08
C VAL A 206 -16.26 -14.23 6.85
N ARG A 207 -16.17 -15.01 7.93
CA ARG A 207 -16.42 -16.46 7.89
C ARG A 207 -17.06 -16.96 9.18
N ARG A 208 -17.63 -18.16 9.12
CA ARG A 208 -17.99 -18.89 10.35
C ARG A 208 -16.71 -19.44 11.01
N PRO A 209 -16.66 -19.55 12.35
CA PRO A 209 -15.53 -20.15 13.04
C PRO A 209 -15.17 -21.53 12.48
N GLY A 210 -13.89 -21.73 12.19
CA GLY A 210 -13.36 -22.97 11.62
C GLY A 210 -13.67 -23.21 10.13
N ALA A 211 -14.39 -22.30 9.46
CA ALA A 211 -14.63 -22.40 8.02
C ALA A 211 -13.40 -21.93 7.20
N PRO A 212 -13.34 -22.27 5.89
CA PRO A 212 -12.40 -21.64 4.96
C PRO A 212 -12.52 -20.11 4.95
N LEU A 213 -11.50 -19.43 4.42
CA LEU A 213 -11.56 -17.98 4.21
C LEU A 213 -12.75 -17.61 3.31
N GLY A 214 -13.45 -16.54 3.67
CA GLY A 214 -14.58 -16.02 2.89
C GLY A 214 -14.15 -15.31 1.61
N THR A 215 -15.11 -14.95 0.77
CA THR A 215 -14.86 -14.10 -0.41
C THR A 215 -14.34 -12.74 0.06
N ARG A 216 -13.17 -12.36 -0.45
CA ARG A 216 -12.48 -11.12 -0.11
C ARG A 216 -13.05 -9.95 -0.90
N ARG A 217 -13.43 -8.86 -0.20
CA ARG A 217 -13.67 -7.55 -0.81
C ARG A 217 -12.56 -6.59 -0.43
N GLU A 218 -12.21 -5.71 -1.36
CA GLU A 218 -11.12 -4.75 -1.21
C GLU A 218 -11.67 -3.33 -1.16
N ILE A 219 -11.25 -2.57 -0.16
CA ILE A 219 -11.61 -1.16 0.04
C ILE A 219 -10.37 -0.33 -0.29
N LYS A 220 -10.45 0.44 -1.37
CA LYS A 220 -9.36 1.30 -1.84
C LYS A 220 -9.56 2.76 -1.45
N ASN A 221 -8.50 3.56 -1.58
CA ASN A 221 -8.51 5.03 -1.40
C ASN A 221 -8.85 5.50 0.03
N LEU A 222 -8.36 4.77 1.05
CA LEU A 222 -8.55 5.14 2.44
C LEU A 222 -7.48 6.14 2.89
N ASN A 223 -7.85 7.42 2.91
CA ASN A 223 -6.92 8.54 3.19
C ASN A 223 -6.78 8.90 4.69
N SER A 224 -7.43 8.17 5.60
CA SER A 224 -7.26 8.37 7.04
C SER A 224 -7.53 7.09 7.83
N PHE A 225 -6.87 6.95 8.99
CA PHE A 225 -7.13 5.82 9.90
C PHE A 225 -8.56 5.78 10.43
N LYS A 226 -9.21 6.95 10.59
CA LYS A 226 -10.62 7.02 10.99
C LYS A 226 -11.54 6.45 9.90
N TYR A 227 -11.31 6.84 8.65
CA TYR A 227 -12.11 6.34 7.52
C TYR A 227 -11.85 4.87 7.25
N MET A 228 -10.61 4.40 7.45
CA MET A 228 -10.28 2.98 7.43
C MET A 228 -11.15 2.20 8.42
N GLN A 229 -11.22 2.66 9.67
CA GLN A 229 -12.04 2.01 10.68
C GLN A 229 -13.52 1.96 10.27
N GLN A 230 -14.10 3.10 9.91
CA GLN A 230 -15.50 3.20 9.53
C GLN A 230 -15.85 2.34 8.31
N ALA A 231 -14.94 2.27 7.32
CA ALA A 231 -15.14 1.48 6.12
C ALA A 231 -15.08 -0.02 6.44
N ILE A 232 -14.16 -0.46 7.30
CA ILE A 232 -14.09 -1.86 7.76
C ILE A 232 -15.36 -2.23 8.52
N ASP A 233 -15.77 -1.41 9.49
CA ASP A 233 -16.94 -1.68 10.32
C ASP A 233 -18.21 -1.79 9.46
N TYR A 234 -18.38 -0.89 8.48
CA TYR A 234 -19.47 -0.93 7.52
C TYR A 234 -19.42 -2.19 6.65
N GLU A 235 -18.26 -2.49 6.05
CA GLU A 235 -18.11 -3.63 5.14
C GLU A 235 -18.35 -4.97 5.85
N VAL A 236 -17.83 -5.14 7.06
CA VAL A 236 -18.07 -6.34 7.88
C VAL A 236 -19.57 -6.52 8.13
N GLN A 237 -20.26 -5.46 8.57
CA GLN A 237 -21.69 -5.53 8.85
C GLN A 237 -22.47 -5.87 7.57
N TRP A 238 -22.14 -5.23 6.46
CA TRP A 238 -22.76 -5.47 5.16
C TRP A 238 -22.56 -6.93 4.69
N GLN A 239 -21.35 -7.48 4.82
CA GLN A 239 -21.10 -8.88 4.43
C GLN A 239 -21.91 -9.85 5.29
N ILE A 240 -21.94 -9.64 6.61
CA ILE A 240 -22.71 -10.46 7.55
C ILE A 240 -24.20 -10.42 7.18
N ASP A 241 -24.77 -9.23 7.04
CA ASP A 241 -26.20 -9.07 6.70
C ASP A 241 -26.52 -9.70 5.35
N THR A 242 -25.63 -9.56 4.36
CA THR A 242 -25.82 -10.18 3.05
C THR A 242 -25.88 -11.70 3.14
N ILE A 243 -24.97 -12.33 3.92
CA ILE A 243 -24.94 -13.80 4.05
C ILE A 243 -26.10 -14.32 4.89
N GLU A 244 -26.45 -13.64 6.00
CA GLU A 244 -27.59 -14.04 6.85
C GLU A 244 -28.94 -13.89 6.12
N ASN A 245 -29.04 -12.98 5.14
CA ASN A 245 -30.20 -12.86 4.24
C ASN A 245 -30.19 -13.86 3.07
N GLY A 246 -29.27 -14.84 3.05
CA GLY A 246 -29.17 -15.86 2.01
C GLY A 246 -28.47 -15.40 0.72
N GLY A 247 -27.86 -14.22 0.73
CA GLY A 247 -27.04 -13.70 -0.37
C GLY A 247 -25.64 -14.32 -0.42
N LYS A 248 -24.87 -13.93 -1.45
CA LYS A 248 -23.47 -14.31 -1.62
C LYS A 248 -22.61 -13.07 -1.83
N ILE A 249 -21.43 -13.08 -1.24
CA ILE A 249 -20.41 -12.04 -1.44
C ILE A 249 -19.77 -12.25 -2.82
N GLN A 250 -19.57 -11.14 -3.56
CA GLN A 250 -18.93 -11.09 -4.88
C GLN A 250 -17.62 -10.32 -4.81
#